data_AF-A0A9W6HPG5-F1
#
_entry.id   AF-A0A9W6HPG5-F1
#
_cell.length_a   1.000
_cell.length_b   1.000
_cell.length_c   1.000
_cell.angle_alpha   90.00
_cell.angle_beta   90.00
_cell.angle_gamma   90.00
#
_symmetry.space_group_name_H-M   'P 1'
#
loop_
_entity.id
_entity.type
_entity.pdbx_description
1 polymer ?
#
loop_
_entity_poly.entity_id
_entity_poly.type
_entity_poly.pdbx_seq_one_letter_code
_entity_poly.pdbx_strand_id
1 'polypeptide(L)'
;MTTNYDDHIEAEYEVIRRDIEALPMATTFPGLRVQVLSPEKVPDGASLVKVVVDHPPINMLSSPSSSVSLTYLHGRVPRTGDVSWPIVLDENSYAATAKSVGAVLRRHLAECPMTVIVGSSLQDAPLVRALSDTRKAGRRVAILTKQGFPTAFDDEGNALAVDLATHRASELGVRTVFADFHGQVAQFFHEAFVRTAFSSPRTDQEWTSDYMTRLSRWWERWIASTGVDPGLPAALRSALASALPVIGASANPDPLSRASEQFRLELWVRCYPRHPDRHLVRWASSEGSTLEGVNGKEGRIESPSYLAAVRSFTEGRPSSFDITNLEQGRASAARYTSKSFLAIPIRVENAIVGTLTLASTAHLKDSLMTSSTESTAELVALLAEAGRTLLNVSAR
;
A
#
# COMPACT_ATOMS: atom_id res chain seq x y z
N MET A 1 -19.02 2.02 11.45
CA MET A 1 -18.27 3.17 10.90
C MET A 1 -16.80 2.87 11.08
N THR A 2 -16.06 2.64 10.00
CA THR A 2 -14.59 2.66 10.03
C THR A 2 -14.17 4.13 10.14
N THR A 3 -13.51 4.51 11.23
CA THR A 3 -12.87 5.82 11.35
C THR A 3 -11.65 5.85 10.41
N ASN A 4 -11.87 6.23 9.16
CA ASN A 4 -10.79 6.69 8.30
C ASN A 4 -10.36 8.05 8.83
N TYR A 5 -9.27 8.07 9.61
CA TYR A 5 -8.62 9.32 9.98
C TYR A 5 -7.81 9.80 8.78
N ASP A 6 -7.90 11.09 8.47
CA ASP A 6 -7.28 11.65 7.27
C ASP A 6 -5.86 12.17 7.53
N ASP A 7 -5.38 12.13 8.78
CA ASP A 7 -4.14 12.76 9.25
C ASP A 7 -2.88 11.89 9.11
N HIS A 8 -2.96 10.73 8.43
CA HIS A 8 -1.82 9.83 8.27
C HIS A 8 -0.61 10.50 7.61
N ILE A 9 -0.83 11.33 6.58
CA ILE A 9 0.27 12.05 5.91
C ILE A 9 0.91 13.08 6.86
N GLU A 10 0.11 13.71 7.71
CA GLU A 10 0.59 14.67 8.71
C GLU A 10 1.43 13.96 9.79
N ALA A 11 0.94 12.81 10.28
CA ALA A 11 1.65 12.01 11.27
C ALA A 11 3.02 11.53 10.75
N GLU A 12 3.08 11.03 9.51
CA GLU A 12 4.34 10.63 8.87
C GLU A 12 5.29 11.81 8.67
N TYR A 13 4.77 12.98 8.26
CA TYR A 13 5.58 14.20 8.18
C TYR A 13 6.21 14.55 9.53
N GLU A 14 5.45 14.48 10.62
CA GLU A 14 5.93 14.78 11.98
C GLU A 14 7.00 13.79 12.46
N VAL A 15 6.88 12.51 12.13
CA VAL A 15 7.93 11.51 12.43
C VAL A 15 9.23 11.90 11.72
N ILE A 16 9.18 12.14 10.41
CA ILE A 16 10.36 12.51 9.61
C ILE A 16 10.95 13.83 10.12
N ARG A 17 10.10 14.79 10.47
CA ARG A 17 10.53 16.09 11.01
C ARG A 17 11.35 15.90 12.28
N ARG A 18 10.85 15.14 13.25
CA ARG A 18 11.54 14.88 14.53
C ARG A 18 12.87 14.17 14.31
N ASP A 19 12.91 13.20 13.41
CA ASP A 19 14.15 12.49 13.07
C ASP A 19 15.21 13.46 12.53
N ILE A 20 14.80 14.41 11.68
CA ILE A 20 15.70 15.43 11.13
C ILE A 20 16.12 16.46 12.18
N GLU A 21 15.20 16.89 13.06
CA GLU A 21 15.51 17.79 14.18
C GLU A 21 16.51 17.17 15.17
N ALA A 22 16.52 15.84 15.31
CA ALA A 22 17.46 15.12 16.15
C ALA A 22 18.88 14.99 15.53
N LEU A 23 19.07 15.32 14.25
CA LEU A 23 20.37 15.20 13.59
C LEU A 23 21.35 16.32 14.04
N PRO A 24 22.63 16.01 14.31
CA PRO A 24 23.62 16.99 14.78
C PRO A 24 24.01 18.12 13.81
N MET A 25 23.47 18.15 12.58
CA MET A 25 23.85 19.09 11.53
C MET A 25 22.66 19.98 11.13
N ALA A 26 22.95 21.17 10.58
CA ALA A 26 21.98 22.09 10.01
C ALA A 26 21.31 21.51 8.75
N THR A 27 20.46 20.52 8.95
CA THR A 27 19.70 19.87 7.89
C THR A 27 18.52 20.75 7.56
N THR A 28 18.32 21.05 6.28
CA THR A 28 17.17 21.80 5.79
C THR A 28 15.98 20.89 5.65
N PHE A 29 14.80 21.33 6.12
CA PHE A 29 13.56 20.57 5.97
C PHE A 29 12.39 21.49 5.64
N PRO A 30 11.55 21.15 4.64
CA PRO A 30 10.39 21.97 4.31
C PRO A 30 9.39 21.99 5.47
N GLY A 31 8.70 23.12 5.63
CA GLY A 31 7.56 23.24 6.55
C GLY A 31 6.33 22.46 6.05
N LEU A 32 5.25 22.49 6.84
CA LEU A 32 3.96 21.88 6.49
C LEU A 32 2.83 22.90 6.70
N ARG A 33 1.98 23.08 5.70
CA ARG A 33 0.74 23.86 5.82
C ARG A 33 -0.45 22.98 5.54
N VAL A 34 -1.29 22.77 6.54
CA VAL A 34 -2.54 22.05 6.38
C VAL A 34 -3.68 23.04 6.21
N GLN A 35 -4.50 22.82 5.20
CA GLN A 35 -5.55 23.71 4.74
C GLN A 35 -6.86 22.96 4.59
N VAL A 36 -7.97 23.64 4.87
CA VAL A 36 -9.33 23.15 4.67
C VAL A 36 -10.15 24.18 3.90
N LEU A 37 -11.22 23.77 3.23
CA LEU A 37 -12.12 24.73 2.57
C LEU A 37 -12.74 25.69 3.59
N SER A 38 -12.76 26.99 3.24
CA SER A 38 -13.45 27.98 4.08
C SER A 38 -14.97 27.82 3.90
N PRO A 39 -15.75 27.65 4.99
CA PRO A 39 -17.21 27.56 4.92
C PRO A 39 -17.89 28.92 4.68
N GLU A 40 -17.16 30.03 4.91
CA GLU A 40 -17.71 31.37 4.73
C GLU A 40 -17.81 31.70 3.24
N LYS A 41 -18.93 32.32 2.82
CA LYS A 41 -19.08 32.91 1.48
C LYS A 41 -17.92 33.88 1.29
N VAL A 42 -16.90 33.43 0.59
CA VAL A 42 -15.69 34.20 0.35
C VAL A 42 -16.07 35.44 -0.45
N PRO A 43 -16.00 36.67 0.12
CA PRO A 43 -16.15 37.88 -0.67
C PRO A 43 -15.06 37.92 -1.75
N ASP A 44 -15.35 38.54 -2.90
CA ASP A 44 -14.46 38.57 -4.06
C ASP A 44 -13.02 38.94 -3.63
N GLY A 45 -12.09 37.99 -3.77
CA GLY A 45 -10.66 38.15 -3.45
C GLY A 45 -10.15 37.45 -2.18
N ALA A 46 -11.01 36.91 -1.31
CA ALA A 46 -10.55 36.17 -0.12
C ALA A 46 -10.09 34.72 -0.45
N SER A 47 -9.28 34.14 0.44
CA SER A 47 -8.75 32.77 0.27
C SER A 47 -9.88 31.74 0.39
N LEU A 48 -10.00 30.87 -0.62
CA LEU A 48 -10.95 29.73 -0.63
C LEU A 48 -10.60 28.64 0.40
N VAL A 49 -9.42 28.75 1.01
CA VAL A 49 -8.88 27.80 1.98
C VAL A 49 -8.45 28.53 3.25
N LYS A 50 -8.64 27.86 4.40
CA LYS A 50 -8.20 28.27 5.73
C LYS A 50 -7.06 27.36 6.19
N VAL A 51 -5.97 27.93 6.69
CA VAL A 51 -4.87 27.17 7.31
C VAL A 51 -5.30 26.73 8.71
N VAL A 52 -5.16 25.44 9.01
CA VAL A 52 -5.49 24.83 10.31
C VAL A 52 -4.27 24.29 11.04
N VAL A 53 -3.18 24.00 10.31
CA VAL A 53 -1.87 23.65 10.88
C VAL A 53 -0.80 24.36 10.07
N ASP A 54 0.18 24.97 10.75
CA ASP A 54 1.33 25.64 10.12
C ASP A 54 2.61 25.31 10.88
N HIS A 55 3.43 24.44 10.29
CA HIS A 55 4.76 24.12 10.76
C HIS A 55 5.79 24.88 9.91
N PRO A 56 6.62 25.74 10.52
CA PRO A 56 7.63 26.48 9.78
C PRO A 56 8.72 25.55 9.24
N PRO A 57 9.39 25.93 8.14
CA PRO A 57 10.55 25.20 7.65
C PRO A 57 11.71 25.24 8.65
N ILE A 58 12.58 24.23 8.59
CA ILE A 58 13.80 24.12 9.40
C ILE A 58 14.98 24.52 8.53
N ASN A 59 15.79 25.48 8.98
CA ASN A 59 17.02 25.94 8.32
C ASN A 59 16.84 26.36 6.83
N MET A 60 15.62 26.66 6.38
CA MET A 60 15.33 27.21 5.05
C MET A 60 14.76 28.63 5.19
N LEU A 61 15.02 29.48 4.19
CA LEU A 61 14.35 30.76 4.11
C LEU A 61 12.85 30.54 3.89
N SER A 62 12.05 31.14 4.76
CA SER A 62 10.59 31.11 4.68
C SER A 62 10.12 31.69 3.35
N SER A 63 9.75 30.82 2.43
CA SER A 63 9.18 31.13 1.12
C SER A 63 7.96 30.23 0.86
N PRO A 64 7.03 30.60 -0.02
CA PRO A 64 5.93 29.70 -0.37
C PRO A 64 6.39 28.32 -0.87
N SER A 65 7.59 28.24 -1.48
CA SER A 65 8.24 27.01 -1.92
C SER A 65 8.95 26.21 -0.81
N SER A 66 9.10 26.77 0.39
CA SER A 66 9.75 26.08 1.52
C SER A 66 8.77 25.26 2.37
N SER A 67 7.53 25.06 1.92
CA SER A 67 6.52 24.32 2.66
C SER A 67 5.75 23.37 1.75
N VAL A 68 5.48 22.16 2.26
CA VAL A 68 4.50 21.25 1.68
C VAL A 68 3.10 21.74 2.08
N SER A 69 2.18 21.85 1.13
CA SER A 69 0.79 22.23 1.41
C SER A 69 -0.14 21.03 1.24
N LEU A 70 -0.90 20.70 2.28
CA LEU A 70 -1.95 19.68 2.26
C LEU A 70 -3.31 20.38 2.31
N THR A 71 -4.15 20.15 1.32
CA THR A 71 -5.47 20.78 1.24
C THR A 71 -6.56 19.72 1.28
N TYR A 72 -7.32 19.69 2.38
CA TYR A 72 -8.47 18.82 2.53
C TYR A 72 -9.73 19.46 1.93
N LEU A 73 -10.15 18.93 0.78
CA LEU A 73 -11.28 19.45 0.01
C LEU A 73 -12.65 19.09 0.61
N HIS A 74 -12.73 18.02 1.41
CA HIS A 74 -13.97 17.52 2.00
C HIS A 74 -13.93 17.53 3.53
N GLY A 75 -13.17 18.47 4.08
CA GLY A 75 -12.92 18.60 5.51
C GLY A 75 -11.86 17.62 6.03
N ARG A 76 -11.47 17.78 7.30
CA ARG A 76 -10.37 17.04 7.93
C ARG A 76 -10.87 16.36 9.21
N VAL A 77 -10.72 15.03 9.28
CA VAL A 77 -11.02 14.24 10.48
C VAL A 77 -9.72 13.67 11.05
N PRO A 78 -9.09 14.34 12.03
CA PRO A 78 -7.86 13.81 12.64
C PRO A 78 -8.16 12.68 13.62
N ARG A 79 -7.15 11.86 13.91
CA ARG A 79 -7.19 10.85 14.98
C ARG A 79 -7.33 11.48 16.36
N THR A 80 -6.67 12.63 16.53
CA THR A 80 -6.67 13.40 17.78
C THR A 80 -6.89 14.88 17.47
N GLY A 81 -7.69 15.55 18.28
CA GLY A 81 -7.99 16.98 18.14
C GLY A 81 -9.26 17.28 17.36
N ASP A 82 -9.39 18.52 16.89
CA ASP A 82 -10.65 19.05 16.37
C ASP A 82 -10.88 18.71 14.89
N VAL A 83 -12.11 18.28 14.61
CA VAL A 83 -12.63 18.10 13.26
C VAL A 83 -12.77 19.45 12.56
N SER A 84 -12.30 19.55 11.33
CA SER A 84 -12.41 20.78 10.53
C SER A 84 -13.42 20.62 9.39
N TRP A 85 -14.50 21.39 9.47
CA TRP A 85 -15.60 21.42 8.50
C TRP A 85 -15.22 22.12 7.17
N PRO A 86 -15.91 21.84 6.05
CA PRO A 86 -17.11 20.99 5.93
C PRO A 86 -16.80 19.51 5.73
N ILE A 87 -17.20 18.64 6.66
CA ILE A 87 -17.19 17.19 6.45
C ILE A 87 -18.32 16.82 5.49
N VAL A 88 -17.98 16.17 4.38
CA VAL A 88 -18.95 15.71 3.39
C VAL A 88 -19.30 14.24 3.68
N LEU A 89 -20.51 14.01 4.23
CA LEU A 89 -20.99 12.67 4.61
C LEU A 89 -22.10 12.15 3.70
N ASP A 90 -22.73 13.02 2.91
CA ASP A 90 -23.84 12.66 2.02
C ASP A 90 -23.76 13.42 0.68
N GLU A 91 -24.58 12.99 -0.27
CA GLU A 91 -24.65 13.58 -1.62
C GLU A 91 -25.09 15.05 -1.61
N ASN A 92 -25.93 15.44 -0.65
CA ASN A 92 -26.39 16.83 -0.52
C ASN A 92 -25.25 17.76 -0.10
N SER A 93 -24.45 17.35 0.87
CA SER A 93 -23.25 18.04 1.35
C SER A 93 -22.18 18.08 0.26
N TYR A 94 -22.07 17.00 -0.52
CA TYR A 94 -21.18 16.93 -1.67
C TYR A 94 -21.61 17.93 -2.77
N ALA A 95 -22.90 17.98 -3.10
CA ALA A 95 -23.45 18.94 -4.06
C ALA A 95 -23.27 20.39 -3.57
N ALA A 96 -23.47 20.65 -2.28
CA ALA A 96 -23.30 21.98 -1.69
C ALA A 96 -21.85 22.48 -1.77
N THR A 97 -20.87 21.59 -1.62
CA THR A 97 -19.43 21.92 -1.65
C THR A 97 -18.81 21.87 -3.06
N ALA A 98 -19.49 21.28 -4.05
CA ALA A 98 -18.95 21.07 -5.40
C ALA A 98 -18.41 22.34 -6.07
N LYS A 99 -19.03 23.51 -5.85
CA LYS A 99 -18.58 24.78 -6.45
C LYS A 99 -17.25 25.26 -5.86
N SER A 100 -17.11 25.23 -4.53
CA SER A 100 -15.88 25.66 -3.85
C SER A 100 -14.74 24.67 -4.10
N VAL A 101 -15.02 23.36 -4.01
CA VAL A 101 -14.07 22.29 -4.37
C VAL A 101 -13.57 22.48 -5.80
N GLY A 102 -14.49 22.64 -6.76
CA GLY A 102 -14.13 22.83 -8.17
C GLY A 102 -13.30 24.09 -8.42
N ALA A 103 -13.54 25.18 -7.69
CA ALA A 103 -12.75 26.41 -7.79
C ALA A 103 -11.31 26.22 -7.28
N VAL A 104 -11.14 25.55 -6.14
CA VAL A 104 -9.81 25.22 -5.59
C VAL A 104 -9.05 24.27 -6.51
N LEU A 105 -9.70 23.21 -7.00
CA LEU A 105 -9.11 22.28 -7.96
C LEU A 105 -8.66 22.97 -9.24
N ARG A 106 -9.52 23.80 -9.85
CA ARG A 106 -9.15 24.56 -11.05
C ARG A 106 -7.92 25.43 -10.83
N ARG A 107 -7.87 26.14 -9.70
CA ARG A 107 -6.73 26.99 -9.35
C ARG A 107 -5.44 26.18 -9.29
N HIS A 108 -5.42 25.11 -8.48
CA HIS A 108 -4.23 24.27 -8.35
C HIS A 108 -3.82 23.62 -9.68
N LEU A 109 -4.78 23.11 -10.45
CA LEU A 109 -4.51 22.48 -11.75
C LEU A 109 -4.00 23.47 -12.81
N ALA A 110 -4.34 24.76 -12.69
CA ALA A 110 -3.87 25.82 -13.58
C ALA A 110 -2.47 26.33 -13.21
N GLU A 111 -2.18 26.44 -11.91
CA GLU A 111 -0.92 26.97 -11.38
C GLU A 111 0.21 25.92 -11.39
N CYS A 112 -0.12 24.62 -11.29
CA CYS A 112 0.88 23.55 -11.20
C CYS A 112 1.41 23.13 -12.59
N PRO A 113 2.73 23.12 -12.82
CA PRO A 113 3.31 22.66 -14.08
C PRO A 113 3.19 21.15 -14.28
N MET A 114 3.07 20.39 -13.19
CA MET A 114 2.86 18.95 -13.19
C MET A 114 1.86 18.55 -12.11
N THR A 115 0.92 17.68 -12.46
CA THR A 115 -0.03 17.08 -11.52
C THR A 115 0.01 15.56 -11.64
N VAL A 116 0.09 14.88 -10.51
CA VAL A 116 -0.06 13.43 -10.41
C VAL A 116 -1.36 13.14 -9.66
N ILE A 117 -2.24 12.34 -10.26
CA ILE A 117 -3.55 11.98 -9.74
C ILE A 117 -3.53 10.51 -9.35
N VAL A 118 -3.89 10.21 -8.10
CA VAL A 118 -3.83 8.86 -7.53
C VAL A 118 -5.05 8.63 -6.65
N GLY A 119 -5.52 7.38 -6.60
CA GLY A 119 -6.72 7.04 -5.80
C GLY A 119 -8.02 7.61 -6.36
N SER A 120 -8.02 8.04 -7.62
CA SER A 120 -9.20 8.55 -8.31
C SER A 120 -9.56 7.66 -9.50
N SER A 121 -10.84 7.37 -9.67
CA SER A 121 -11.38 6.74 -10.87
C SER A 121 -11.56 7.71 -12.04
N LEU A 122 -11.25 9.01 -11.85
CA LEU A 122 -11.55 10.10 -12.79
C LEU A 122 -13.05 10.22 -13.12
N GLN A 123 -13.91 9.82 -12.16
CA GLN A 123 -15.37 9.91 -12.27
C GLN A 123 -16.00 10.98 -11.37
N ASP A 124 -15.22 11.46 -10.40
CA ASP A 124 -15.60 12.52 -9.48
C ASP A 124 -15.94 13.83 -10.23
N ALA A 125 -17.15 14.36 -10.05
CA ALA A 125 -17.69 15.43 -10.89
C ALA A 125 -16.93 16.77 -10.75
N PRO A 126 -16.61 17.28 -9.54
CA PRO A 126 -15.74 18.43 -9.35
C PRO A 126 -14.38 18.28 -10.02
N LEU A 127 -13.72 17.11 -9.88
CA LEU A 127 -12.44 16.84 -10.52
C LEU A 127 -12.54 16.84 -12.06
N VAL A 128 -13.52 16.13 -12.62
CA VAL A 128 -13.72 16.05 -14.08
C VAL A 128 -13.96 17.42 -14.68
N ARG A 129 -14.81 18.23 -14.05
CA ARG A 129 -15.07 19.62 -14.49
C ARG A 129 -13.80 20.46 -14.43
N ALA A 130 -13.07 20.41 -13.31
CA ALA A 130 -11.84 21.18 -13.15
C ALA A 130 -10.76 20.76 -14.17
N LEU A 131 -10.61 19.47 -14.45
CA LEU A 131 -9.70 18.95 -15.47
C LEU A 131 -10.10 19.41 -16.88
N SER A 132 -11.39 19.35 -17.21
CA SER A 132 -11.92 19.85 -18.49
C SER A 132 -11.67 21.35 -18.67
N ASP A 133 -11.99 22.15 -17.66
CA ASP A 133 -11.80 23.62 -17.67
C ASP A 133 -10.34 24.02 -17.84
N THR A 134 -9.42 23.16 -17.39
CA THR A 134 -7.98 23.42 -17.40
C THR A 134 -7.22 22.48 -18.34
N ARG A 135 -7.87 21.84 -19.32
CA ARG A 135 -7.30 20.73 -20.14
C ARG A 135 -5.89 20.98 -20.69
N LYS A 136 -5.54 22.24 -20.98
CA LYS A 136 -4.24 22.63 -21.56
C LYS A 136 -3.22 23.12 -20.53
N ALA A 137 -3.54 23.12 -19.24
CA ALA A 137 -2.68 23.63 -18.18
C ALA A 137 -1.81 22.51 -17.58
N GLY A 138 -0.49 22.67 -17.73
CA GLY A 138 0.50 21.77 -17.16
C GLY A 138 0.48 20.35 -17.74
N ARG A 139 1.40 19.52 -17.25
CA ARG A 139 1.46 18.08 -17.56
C ARG A 139 0.70 17.30 -16.50
N ARG A 140 -0.14 16.36 -16.91
CA ARG A 140 -1.00 15.60 -15.99
C ARG A 140 -0.82 14.12 -16.19
N VAL A 141 -0.61 13.40 -15.10
CA VAL A 141 -0.51 11.95 -15.09
C VAL A 141 -1.49 11.40 -14.07
N ALA A 142 -2.33 10.44 -14.46
CA ALA A 142 -3.15 9.66 -13.54
C ALA A 142 -2.61 8.23 -13.44
N ILE A 143 -2.40 7.77 -12.22
CA ILE A 143 -2.03 6.38 -11.94
C ILE A 143 -3.31 5.63 -11.57
N LEU A 144 -3.76 4.78 -12.49
CA LEU A 144 -4.97 3.98 -12.35
C LEU A 144 -4.57 2.53 -12.05
N THR A 145 -5.36 1.82 -11.24
CA THR A 145 -5.16 0.39 -11.02
C THR A 145 -6.06 -0.41 -11.93
N LYS A 146 -5.52 -1.47 -12.56
CA LYS A 146 -6.33 -2.41 -13.34
C LYS A 146 -7.38 -3.12 -12.46
N GLN A 147 -7.08 -3.29 -11.18
CA GLN A 147 -8.01 -3.83 -10.17
C GLN A 147 -9.29 -2.99 -10.00
N GLY A 148 -9.24 -1.70 -10.33
CA GLY A 148 -10.38 -0.79 -10.17
C GLY A 148 -11.42 -0.90 -11.28
N PHE A 149 -11.14 -1.64 -12.35
CA PHE A 149 -12.13 -1.89 -13.40
C PHE A 149 -13.04 -3.05 -13.00
N PRO A 150 -14.36 -2.95 -13.21
CA PRO A 150 -15.25 -4.09 -13.09
C PRO A 150 -14.68 -5.21 -13.96
N THR A 151 -14.31 -6.33 -13.34
CA THR A 151 -13.76 -7.48 -14.03
C THR A 151 -14.72 -7.88 -15.14
N ALA A 152 -14.40 -7.55 -16.38
CA ALA A 152 -14.82 -8.41 -17.47
C ALA A 152 -14.13 -9.76 -17.21
N PHE A 153 -14.88 -10.84 -17.34
CA PHE A 153 -14.44 -12.18 -16.94
C PHE A 153 -13.35 -12.75 -17.86
N ASP A 154 -12.80 -11.95 -18.78
CA ASP A 154 -11.78 -12.31 -19.76
C ASP A 154 -10.77 -11.18 -20.00
N ASP A 155 -9.66 -11.52 -20.68
CA ASP A 155 -8.59 -10.56 -21.00
C ASP A 155 -9.05 -9.47 -21.98
N GLU A 156 -10.03 -9.75 -22.84
CA GLU A 156 -10.56 -8.80 -23.83
C GLU A 156 -11.32 -7.64 -23.18
N GLY A 157 -12.22 -7.92 -22.24
CA GLY A 157 -12.95 -6.85 -21.59
C GLY A 157 -12.08 -6.04 -20.62
N ASN A 158 -11.02 -6.63 -20.05
CA ASN A 158 -10.00 -5.88 -19.32
C ASN A 158 -9.22 -4.92 -20.22
N ALA A 159 -8.84 -5.36 -21.43
CA ALA A 159 -8.21 -4.50 -22.43
C ALA A 159 -9.13 -3.35 -22.84
N LEU A 160 -10.41 -3.64 -23.13
CA LEU A 160 -11.41 -2.62 -23.47
C LEU A 160 -11.61 -1.61 -22.33
N ALA A 161 -11.65 -2.05 -21.07
CA ALA A 161 -11.79 -1.15 -19.92
C ALA A 161 -10.58 -0.20 -19.78
N VAL A 162 -9.37 -0.73 -19.98
CA VAL A 162 -8.14 0.07 -20.00
C VAL A 162 -8.15 1.08 -21.14
N ASP A 163 -8.60 0.69 -22.34
CA ASP A 163 -8.70 1.57 -23.50
C ASP A 163 -9.73 2.68 -23.28
N LEU A 164 -10.93 2.36 -22.79
CA LEU A 164 -11.96 3.34 -22.47
C LEU A 164 -11.49 4.34 -21.41
N ALA A 165 -10.81 3.86 -20.36
CA ALA A 165 -10.23 4.72 -19.34
C ALA A 165 -9.14 5.65 -19.91
N THR A 166 -8.32 5.14 -20.83
CA THR A 166 -7.27 5.90 -21.52
C THR A 166 -7.87 6.99 -22.40
N HIS A 167 -8.86 6.66 -23.23
CA HIS A 167 -9.55 7.64 -24.07
C HIS A 167 -10.22 8.74 -23.25
N ARG A 168 -10.96 8.36 -22.20
CA ARG A 168 -11.61 9.31 -21.29
C ARG A 168 -10.59 10.26 -20.63
N ALA A 169 -9.48 9.73 -20.12
CA ALA A 169 -8.45 10.54 -19.49
C ALA A 169 -7.76 11.49 -20.49
N SER A 170 -7.52 11.03 -21.72
CA SER A 170 -6.96 11.85 -22.80
C SER A 170 -7.86 13.03 -23.18
N GLU A 171 -9.19 12.83 -23.17
CA GLU A 171 -10.16 13.92 -23.35
C GLU A 171 -10.11 14.98 -22.23
N LEU A 172 -9.64 14.59 -21.05
CA LEU A 172 -9.40 15.50 -19.92
C LEU A 172 -7.97 16.07 -19.89
N GLY A 173 -7.14 15.79 -20.90
CA GLY A 173 -5.75 16.22 -20.96
C GLY A 173 -4.84 15.49 -19.96
N VAL A 174 -5.23 14.28 -19.55
CA VAL A 174 -4.52 13.47 -18.55
C VAL A 174 -3.93 12.23 -19.21
N ARG A 175 -2.61 12.02 -19.03
CA ARG A 175 -1.94 10.78 -19.44
C ARG A 175 -2.15 9.71 -18.39
N THR A 176 -2.57 8.51 -18.78
CA THR A 176 -2.73 7.38 -17.86
C THR A 176 -1.45 6.56 -17.73
N VAL A 177 -1.24 6.03 -16.53
CA VAL A 177 -0.29 4.96 -16.22
C VAL A 177 -1.07 3.89 -15.46
N PHE A 178 -1.04 2.65 -15.94
CA PHE A 178 -1.77 1.55 -15.33
C PHE A 178 -0.85 0.72 -14.46
N ALA A 179 -1.10 0.73 -13.16
CA ALA A 179 -0.57 -0.24 -12.23
C ALA A 179 -1.47 -1.49 -12.24
N ASP A 180 -0.87 -2.67 -12.10
CA ASP A 180 -1.63 -3.92 -12.00
C ASP A 180 -2.37 -4.01 -10.65
N PHE A 181 -1.82 -3.40 -9.60
CA PHE A 181 -2.39 -3.42 -8.25
C PHE A 181 -1.93 -2.24 -7.36
N HIS A 182 -2.63 -2.01 -6.25
CA HIS A 182 -2.38 -0.87 -5.35
C HIS A 182 -0.95 -0.80 -4.81
N GLY A 183 -0.36 -1.95 -4.44
CA GLY A 183 1.03 -2.02 -3.99
C GLY A 183 2.06 -1.50 -5.02
N GLN A 184 1.76 -1.62 -6.32
CA GLN A 184 2.61 -1.04 -7.38
C GLN A 184 2.49 0.48 -7.48
N VAL A 185 1.38 1.07 -7.04
CA VAL A 185 1.24 2.53 -6.99
C VAL A 185 2.21 3.11 -5.97
N ALA A 186 2.29 2.52 -4.78
CA ALA A 186 3.30 2.89 -3.78
C ALA A 186 4.73 2.68 -4.32
N GLN A 187 4.97 1.54 -4.99
CA GLN A 187 6.25 1.26 -5.63
C GLN A 187 6.63 2.34 -6.66
N PHE A 188 5.68 2.81 -7.46
CA PHE A 188 5.93 3.83 -8.47
C PHE A 188 6.48 5.13 -7.87
N PHE A 189 5.91 5.60 -6.76
CA PHE A 189 6.42 6.81 -6.08
C PHE A 189 7.80 6.59 -5.48
N HIS A 190 8.07 5.40 -4.97
CA HIS A 190 9.41 5.04 -4.53
C HIS A 190 10.42 5.11 -5.68
N GLU A 191 10.09 4.53 -6.84
CA GLU A 191 10.95 4.61 -8.02
C GLU A 191 11.12 6.06 -8.50
N ALA A 192 10.06 6.86 -8.49
CA ALA A 192 10.13 8.27 -8.87
C ALA A 192 11.06 9.07 -7.94
N PHE A 193 10.98 8.81 -6.63
CA PHE A 193 11.89 9.38 -5.65
C PHE A 193 13.35 8.97 -5.92
N VAL A 194 13.59 7.66 -6.09
CA VAL A 194 14.93 7.13 -6.40
C VAL A 194 15.48 7.74 -7.69
N ARG A 195 14.67 7.90 -8.75
CA ARG A 195 15.11 8.54 -10.01
C ARG A 195 15.39 10.02 -9.88
N THR A 196 14.68 10.71 -8.99
CA THR A 196 14.91 12.13 -8.71
C THR A 196 16.22 12.33 -7.95
N ALA A 197 16.54 11.43 -7.02
CA ALA A 197 17.82 11.43 -6.30
C ALA A 197 18.99 10.89 -7.14
N PHE A 198 18.74 9.92 -8.02
CA PHE A 198 19.75 9.22 -8.83
C PHE A 198 19.27 9.09 -10.28
N SER A 199 19.71 10.03 -11.12
CA SER A 199 19.38 10.07 -12.55
C SER A 199 19.93 8.87 -13.33
N SER A 200 20.94 8.20 -12.81
CA SER A 200 21.51 6.96 -13.35
C SER A 200 21.73 5.94 -12.23
N PRO A 201 21.60 4.62 -12.50
CA PRO A 201 21.96 3.58 -11.56
C PRO A 201 23.41 3.71 -11.08
N ARG A 202 23.60 3.55 -9.77
CA ARG A 202 24.92 3.44 -9.17
C ARG A 202 25.34 1.97 -9.07
N THR A 203 26.61 1.71 -9.32
CA THR A 203 27.19 0.36 -9.25
C THR A 203 27.37 -0.14 -7.82
N ASP A 204 27.49 0.76 -6.85
CA ASP A 204 27.66 0.45 -5.42
C ASP A 204 26.34 0.26 -4.68
N GLN A 205 25.20 0.59 -5.30
CA GLN A 205 23.89 0.56 -4.66
C GLN A 205 22.85 -0.07 -5.58
N GLU A 206 22.63 -1.38 -5.47
CA GLU A 206 21.73 -2.13 -6.35
C GLU A 206 20.29 -1.59 -6.37
N TRP A 207 19.79 -1.08 -5.24
CA TRP A 207 18.47 -0.43 -5.12
C TRP A 207 18.28 0.80 -6.02
N THR A 208 19.37 1.35 -6.59
CA THR A 208 19.35 2.44 -7.58
C THR A 208 19.26 1.95 -9.02
N SER A 209 19.31 0.64 -9.30
CA SER A 209 19.04 0.06 -10.63
C SER A 209 17.55 0.13 -10.98
N ASP A 210 17.15 -0.15 -12.21
CA ASP A 210 15.72 -0.18 -12.57
C ASP A 210 14.98 -1.32 -11.85
N TYR A 211 13.71 -1.08 -11.50
CA TYR A 211 12.89 -2.01 -10.72
C TYR A 211 12.89 -3.45 -11.26
N MET A 212 12.74 -3.61 -12.57
CA MET A 212 12.64 -4.94 -13.18
C MET A 212 13.97 -5.69 -13.17
N THR A 213 15.09 -5.00 -13.39
CA THR A 213 16.42 -5.58 -13.24
C THR A 213 16.68 -6.01 -11.81
N ARG A 214 16.39 -5.16 -10.81
CA ARG A 214 16.55 -5.51 -9.39
C ARG A 214 15.77 -6.76 -9.03
N LEU A 215 14.49 -6.78 -9.39
CA LEU A 215 13.62 -7.90 -9.10
C LEU A 215 14.06 -9.20 -9.81
N SER A 216 14.57 -9.11 -11.04
CA SER A 216 15.07 -10.27 -11.79
C SER A 216 16.34 -10.83 -11.15
N ARG A 217 17.29 -9.96 -10.79
CA ARG A 217 18.53 -10.37 -10.12
C ARG A 217 18.29 -10.95 -8.73
N TRP A 218 17.38 -10.33 -7.96
CA TRP A 218 16.93 -10.90 -6.70
C TRP A 218 16.40 -12.33 -6.91
N TRP A 219 15.49 -12.52 -7.85
CA TRP A 219 14.90 -13.84 -8.13
C TRP A 219 15.97 -14.87 -8.50
N GLU A 220 16.87 -14.53 -9.42
CA GLU A 220 17.97 -15.39 -9.88
C GLU A 220 18.93 -15.78 -8.74
N ARG A 221 19.31 -14.82 -7.89
CA ARG A 221 20.16 -15.10 -6.72
C ARG A 221 19.42 -15.96 -5.70
N TRP A 222 18.18 -15.61 -5.40
CA TRP A 222 17.39 -16.26 -4.37
C TRP A 222 17.10 -17.72 -4.75
N ILE A 223 16.64 -17.98 -5.97
CA ILE A 223 16.35 -19.34 -6.45
C ILE A 223 17.59 -20.23 -6.49
N ALA A 224 18.77 -19.66 -6.78
CA ALA A 224 20.03 -20.38 -6.81
C ALA A 224 20.64 -20.66 -5.43
N SER A 225 20.07 -20.10 -4.36
CA SER A 225 20.57 -20.23 -2.99
C SER A 225 19.44 -20.61 -2.02
N THR A 226 18.85 -19.63 -1.34
CA THR A 226 17.83 -19.85 -0.32
C THR A 226 16.62 -20.61 -0.87
N GLY A 227 16.24 -20.38 -2.12
CA GLY A 227 15.10 -21.04 -2.77
C GLY A 227 15.24 -22.56 -2.94
N VAL A 228 16.45 -23.11 -2.81
CA VAL A 228 16.70 -24.57 -2.83
C VAL A 228 17.11 -25.12 -1.46
N ASP A 229 17.11 -24.30 -0.42
CA ASP A 229 17.53 -24.71 0.93
C ASP A 229 16.47 -25.62 1.58
N PRO A 230 16.77 -26.91 1.86
CA PRO A 230 15.86 -27.80 2.56
C PRO A 230 15.62 -27.37 4.02
N GLY A 231 16.41 -26.46 4.57
CA GLY A 231 16.25 -25.87 5.89
C GLY A 231 15.10 -24.86 6.03
N LEU A 232 14.53 -24.37 4.92
CA LEU A 232 13.47 -23.36 4.93
C LEU A 232 12.26 -23.70 5.83
N PRO A 233 11.68 -24.92 5.80
CA PRO A 233 10.60 -25.28 6.72
C PRO A 233 11.00 -25.22 8.20
N ALA A 234 12.26 -25.56 8.52
CA ALA A 234 12.77 -25.47 9.88
C ALA A 234 12.95 -24.01 10.32
N ALA A 235 13.43 -23.14 9.44
CA ALA A 235 13.52 -21.70 9.69
C ALA A 235 12.12 -21.08 9.93
N LEU A 236 11.11 -21.50 9.17
CA LEU A 236 9.72 -21.09 9.40
C LEU A 236 9.17 -21.58 10.75
N ARG A 237 9.50 -22.79 11.18
CA ARG A 237 9.15 -23.26 12.54
C ARG A 237 9.81 -22.42 13.62
N SER A 238 11.07 -22.05 13.44
CA SER A 238 11.76 -21.16 14.38
C SER A 238 11.10 -19.79 14.44
N ALA A 239 10.75 -19.20 13.29
CA ALA A 239 10.05 -17.93 13.22
C ALA A 239 8.67 -17.99 13.89
N LEU A 240 7.93 -19.09 13.68
CA LEU A 240 6.65 -19.32 14.35
C LEU A 240 6.82 -19.42 15.86
N ALA A 241 7.83 -20.17 16.34
CA ALA A 241 8.11 -20.29 17.77
C ALA A 241 8.43 -18.94 18.43
N SER A 242 9.09 -18.03 17.70
CA SER A 242 9.31 -16.64 18.17
C SER A 242 8.06 -15.77 18.13
N ALA A 243 7.13 -16.04 17.20
CA ALA A 243 5.89 -15.29 17.05
C ALA A 243 4.82 -15.64 18.11
N LEU A 244 4.72 -16.90 18.54
CA LEU A 244 3.67 -17.36 19.47
C LEU A 244 3.65 -16.60 20.81
N PRO A 245 4.79 -16.35 21.49
CA PRO A 245 4.80 -15.62 22.76
C PRO A 245 4.25 -14.19 22.65
N VAL A 246 4.46 -13.51 21.52
CA VAL A 246 3.98 -12.13 21.27
C VAL A 246 2.46 -12.04 21.36
N ILE A 247 1.76 -13.10 20.96
CA ILE A 247 0.29 -13.18 20.98
C ILE A 247 -0.24 -13.98 22.18
N GLY A 248 0.61 -14.26 23.17
CA GLY A 248 0.24 -15.06 24.35
C GLY A 248 -0.13 -16.51 24.01
N ALA A 249 0.22 -17.00 22.82
CA ALA A 249 0.04 -18.38 22.44
C ALA A 249 1.22 -19.22 22.93
N SER A 250 0.95 -20.48 23.28
CA SER A 250 1.97 -21.46 23.57
C SER A 250 1.99 -22.52 22.47
N ALA A 251 3.14 -23.17 22.28
CA ALA A 251 3.21 -24.35 21.42
C ALA A 251 2.25 -25.39 21.99
N ASN A 252 1.28 -25.82 21.17
CA ASN A 252 0.26 -26.75 21.62
C ASN A 252 0.92 -28.09 22.00
N PRO A 253 0.81 -28.55 23.26
CA PRO A 253 1.39 -29.82 23.69
C PRO A 253 0.69 -31.03 23.06
N ASP A 254 -0.57 -30.87 22.60
CA ASP A 254 -1.33 -31.92 21.90
C ASP A 254 -1.82 -31.44 20.53
N PRO A 255 -1.13 -31.81 19.42
CA PRO A 255 -1.53 -31.42 18.06
C PRO A 255 -2.90 -31.97 17.63
N LEU A 256 -3.47 -32.93 18.37
CA LEU A 256 -4.79 -33.50 18.11
C LEU A 256 -5.92 -32.79 18.87
N SER A 257 -5.58 -31.95 19.85
CA SER A 257 -6.56 -31.13 20.56
C SER A 257 -7.12 -30.07 19.64
N ARG A 258 -8.43 -30.17 19.35
CA ARG A 258 -9.20 -29.16 18.60
C ARG A 258 -9.63 -27.98 19.45
N ALA A 259 -9.35 -28.01 20.77
CA ALA A 259 -9.78 -26.98 21.70
C ALA A 259 -8.89 -25.73 21.69
N SER A 260 -7.64 -25.87 21.22
CA SER A 260 -6.67 -24.78 21.12
C SER A 260 -6.57 -24.26 19.70
N GLU A 261 -6.45 -22.93 19.57
CA GLU A 261 -6.09 -22.28 18.32
C GLU A 261 -4.72 -22.78 17.84
N GLN A 262 -4.63 -23.17 16.57
CA GLN A 262 -3.40 -23.66 15.96
C GLN A 262 -2.94 -22.67 14.89
N PHE A 263 -1.62 -22.51 14.81
CA PHE A 263 -0.97 -21.56 13.92
C PHE A 263 0.00 -22.24 13.00
N ARG A 264 0.10 -21.73 11.77
CA ARG A 264 1.14 -22.11 10.81
C ARG A 264 1.65 -20.91 10.04
N LEU A 265 2.93 -20.94 9.70
CA LEU A 265 3.54 -19.97 8.78
C LEU A 265 3.66 -20.56 7.39
N GLU A 266 3.41 -19.73 6.39
CA GLU A 266 3.60 -20.02 4.97
C GLU A 266 4.42 -18.91 4.31
N LEU A 267 5.50 -19.31 3.62
CA LEU A 267 6.30 -18.41 2.80
C LEU A 267 5.80 -18.46 1.36
N TRP A 268 5.28 -17.35 0.87
CA TRP A 268 4.84 -17.17 -0.51
C TRP A 268 5.83 -16.29 -1.26
N VAL A 269 6.24 -16.72 -2.46
CA VAL A 269 7.34 -16.09 -3.20
C VAL A 269 6.90 -15.75 -4.61
N ARG A 270 7.24 -14.54 -5.06
CA ARG A 270 7.00 -14.10 -6.43
C ARG A 270 7.95 -14.82 -7.37
N CYS A 271 7.37 -15.61 -8.26
CA CYS A 271 8.14 -16.38 -9.23
C CYS A 271 8.17 -15.68 -10.59
N TYR A 272 9.24 -15.90 -11.33
CA TYR A 272 9.41 -15.48 -12.72
C TYR A 272 8.99 -14.03 -12.99
N PRO A 273 9.66 -13.02 -12.42
CA PRO A 273 9.17 -11.65 -12.39
C PRO A 273 8.96 -11.00 -13.76
N ARG A 274 9.67 -11.47 -14.80
CA ARG A 274 9.56 -11.03 -16.20
C ARG A 274 8.51 -11.78 -17.01
N HIS A 275 7.99 -12.89 -16.49
CA HIS A 275 6.99 -13.68 -17.20
C HIS A 275 5.67 -12.89 -17.26
N PRO A 276 4.92 -12.92 -18.38
CA PRO A 276 3.63 -12.24 -18.48
C PRO A 276 2.63 -12.74 -17.45
N ASP A 277 2.63 -14.05 -17.20
CA ASP A 277 1.81 -14.69 -16.19
C ASP A 277 2.58 -14.78 -14.88
N ARG A 278 2.27 -13.88 -13.95
CA ARG A 278 3.00 -13.70 -12.68
C ARG A 278 2.22 -14.32 -11.54
N HIS A 279 2.93 -15.14 -10.76
CA HIS A 279 2.35 -15.90 -9.66
C HIS A 279 3.12 -15.68 -8.36
N LEU A 280 2.40 -15.85 -7.26
CA LEU A 280 2.98 -16.22 -5.99
C LEU A 280 2.87 -17.72 -5.81
N VAL A 281 3.95 -18.34 -5.36
CA VAL A 281 4.00 -19.77 -5.05
C VAL A 281 4.29 -19.95 -3.57
N ARG A 282 3.51 -20.81 -2.89
CA ARG A 282 3.80 -21.23 -1.52
C ARG A 282 5.03 -22.12 -1.54
N TRP A 283 6.16 -21.53 -1.18
CA TRP A 283 7.45 -22.16 -1.31
C TRP A 283 7.74 -23.15 -0.19
N ALA A 284 7.28 -22.82 1.03
CA ALA A 284 7.43 -23.65 2.21
C ALA A 284 6.36 -23.32 3.25
N SER A 285 6.13 -24.25 4.18
CA SER A 285 5.28 -24.07 5.35
C SER A 285 5.97 -24.61 6.61
N SER A 286 5.68 -24.03 7.78
CA SER A 286 6.19 -24.50 9.07
C SER A 286 5.71 -25.92 9.42
N GLU A 287 4.55 -26.34 8.92
CA GLU A 287 4.02 -27.70 9.07
C GLU A 287 4.70 -28.71 8.13
N GLY A 288 5.33 -28.23 7.06
CA GLY A 288 6.00 -29.07 6.07
C GLY A 288 7.31 -29.66 6.60
N SER A 289 7.57 -30.93 6.28
CA SER A 289 8.86 -31.56 6.51
C SER A 289 9.84 -31.36 5.34
N THR A 290 9.33 -31.01 4.16
CA THR A 290 10.10 -30.84 2.92
C THR A 290 9.73 -29.53 2.23
N LEU A 291 10.64 -29.08 1.37
CA LEU A 291 10.45 -27.91 0.52
C LEU A 291 9.42 -28.21 -0.59
N GLU A 292 8.44 -27.33 -0.78
CA GLU A 292 7.49 -27.44 -1.90
C GLU A 292 8.12 -26.86 -3.18
N GLY A 293 8.79 -25.72 -3.06
CA GLY A 293 9.48 -25.05 -4.15
C GLY A 293 8.53 -24.64 -5.27
N VAL A 294 8.98 -24.78 -6.52
CA VAL A 294 8.19 -24.43 -7.72
C VAL A 294 6.90 -25.22 -7.88
N ASN A 295 6.77 -26.37 -7.21
CA ASN A 295 5.57 -27.22 -7.26
C ASN A 295 4.56 -26.90 -6.15
N GLY A 296 4.84 -25.87 -5.34
CA GLY A 296 3.96 -25.43 -4.29
C GLY A 296 2.65 -24.86 -4.81
N LYS A 297 1.71 -24.66 -3.89
CA LYS A 297 0.43 -24.03 -4.21
C LYS A 297 0.65 -22.65 -4.84
N GLU A 298 0.08 -22.41 -6.01
CA GLU A 298 0.21 -21.14 -6.72
C GLU A 298 -1.04 -20.26 -6.65
N GLY A 299 -0.83 -18.97 -6.85
CA GLY A 299 -1.87 -17.97 -6.98
C GLY A 299 -1.42 -16.86 -7.91
N ARG A 300 -2.23 -16.60 -8.94
CA ARG A 300 -2.01 -15.49 -9.86
C ARG A 300 -2.04 -14.16 -9.11
N ILE A 301 -1.13 -13.25 -9.46
CA ILE A 301 -1.02 -11.95 -8.81
C ILE A 301 -2.13 -11.03 -9.34
N GLU A 302 -3.32 -11.18 -8.77
CA GLU A 302 -4.53 -10.45 -9.13
C GLU A 302 -5.40 -10.12 -7.90
N SER A 303 -6.18 -9.03 -7.98
CA SER A 303 -6.97 -8.52 -6.85
C SER A 303 -8.04 -9.48 -6.30
N PRO A 304 -8.84 -10.17 -7.14
CA PRO A 304 -9.95 -10.99 -6.65
C PRO A 304 -9.51 -12.36 -6.10
N SER A 305 -8.24 -12.50 -5.72
CA SER A 305 -7.70 -13.75 -5.20
C SER A 305 -8.38 -14.14 -3.89
N TYR A 306 -8.62 -15.44 -3.71
CA TYR A 306 -9.08 -16.02 -2.44
C TYR A 306 -7.90 -16.29 -1.48
N LEU A 307 -6.66 -16.09 -1.94
CA LEU A 307 -5.46 -16.33 -1.16
C LEU A 307 -5.06 -15.04 -0.43
N ALA A 308 -5.03 -15.10 0.91
CA ALA A 308 -4.60 -13.99 1.76
C ALA A 308 -3.21 -13.44 1.35
N ALA A 309 -2.28 -14.35 1.03
CA ALA A 309 -0.93 -14.02 0.60
C ALA A 309 -0.91 -13.13 -0.66
N VAL A 310 -1.77 -13.44 -1.64
CA VAL A 310 -1.91 -12.68 -2.88
C VAL A 310 -2.60 -11.35 -2.62
N ARG A 311 -3.69 -11.31 -1.84
CA ARG A 311 -4.37 -10.05 -1.51
C ARG A 311 -3.41 -9.07 -0.85
N SER A 312 -2.73 -9.47 0.22
CA SER A 312 -1.76 -8.62 0.91
C SER A 312 -0.60 -8.19 0.01
N PHE A 313 -0.09 -9.08 -0.85
CA PHE A 313 0.92 -8.73 -1.86
C PHE A 313 0.42 -7.62 -2.79
N THR A 314 -0.80 -7.75 -3.31
CA THR A 314 -1.39 -6.78 -4.23
C THR A 314 -1.78 -5.46 -3.55
N GLU A 315 -2.15 -5.48 -2.27
CA GLU A 315 -2.37 -4.27 -1.48
C GLU A 315 -1.06 -3.57 -1.11
N GLY A 316 0.03 -4.35 -0.98
CA GLY A 316 1.35 -3.84 -0.61
C GLY A 316 1.50 -3.47 0.87
N ARG A 317 0.57 -3.91 1.72
CA ARG A 317 0.58 -3.69 3.18
C ARG A 317 0.20 -4.96 3.96
N PRO A 318 0.63 -5.07 5.23
CA PRO A 318 0.13 -6.10 6.13
C PRO A 318 -1.40 -6.01 6.26
N SER A 319 -2.08 -7.14 6.11
CA SER A 319 -3.53 -7.21 6.18
C SER A 319 -3.98 -8.52 6.81
N SER A 320 -5.04 -8.43 7.62
CA SER A 320 -5.69 -9.60 8.22
C SER A 320 -6.99 -9.93 7.48
N PHE A 321 -7.23 -11.22 7.27
CA PHE A 321 -8.37 -11.72 6.51
C PHE A 321 -9.07 -12.84 7.25
N ASP A 322 -10.40 -12.83 7.24
CA ASP A 322 -11.21 -14.00 7.57
C ASP A 322 -11.53 -14.78 6.29
N ILE A 323 -11.61 -16.10 6.39
CA ILE A 323 -11.94 -16.99 5.27
C ILE A 323 -13.28 -16.62 4.64
N THR A 324 -14.24 -16.14 5.42
CA THR A 324 -15.54 -15.68 4.92
C THR A 324 -15.42 -14.51 3.94
N ASN A 325 -14.48 -13.60 4.17
CA ASN A 325 -14.20 -12.46 3.31
C ASN A 325 -13.36 -12.83 2.07
N LEU A 326 -12.55 -13.89 2.17
CA LEU A 326 -11.72 -14.39 1.08
C LEU A 326 -12.54 -15.21 0.09
N GLU A 327 -13.42 -16.08 0.58
CA GLU A 327 -14.18 -17.02 -0.22
C GLU A 327 -15.37 -16.39 -0.95
N GLN A 328 -15.98 -15.34 -0.40
CA GLN A 328 -17.12 -14.63 -1.02
C GLN A 328 -18.23 -15.58 -1.52
N GLY A 329 -18.48 -16.69 -0.81
CA GLY A 329 -19.51 -17.67 -1.17
C GLY A 329 -19.09 -18.80 -2.12
N ARG A 330 -17.81 -18.92 -2.49
CA ARG A 330 -17.29 -20.03 -3.34
C ARG A 330 -17.43 -21.40 -2.68
N ALA A 331 -17.27 -21.47 -1.36
CA ALA A 331 -17.42 -22.70 -0.59
C ALA A 331 -17.83 -22.41 0.87
N SER A 332 -18.30 -23.46 1.57
CA SER A 332 -18.55 -23.39 3.01
C SER A 332 -17.24 -23.23 3.77
N ALA A 333 -17.18 -22.25 4.68
CA ALA A 333 -16.05 -22.00 5.56
C ALA A 333 -15.62 -23.25 6.34
N ALA A 334 -16.53 -24.20 6.59
CA ALA A 334 -16.25 -25.45 7.28
C ALA A 334 -15.18 -26.33 6.59
N ARG A 335 -14.99 -26.17 5.28
CA ARG A 335 -14.01 -26.96 4.50
C ARG A 335 -12.55 -26.59 4.76
N TYR A 336 -12.29 -25.38 5.27
CA TYR A 336 -10.93 -24.88 5.43
C TYR A 336 -10.38 -25.18 6.83
N THR A 337 -9.17 -25.74 6.92
CA THR A 337 -8.51 -25.94 8.21
C THR A 337 -8.21 -24.59 8.89
N SER A 338 -7.61 -23.67 8.14
CA SER A 338 -7.37 -22.30 8.59
C SER A 338 -8.56 -21.40 8.28
N LYS A 339 -9.00 -20.61 9.24
CA LYS A 339 -10.16 -19.72 9.14
C LYS A 339 -9.77 -18.24 9.07
N SER A 340 -8.58 -17.88 9.51
CA SER A 340 -8.09 -16.51 9.43
C SER A 340 -6.61 -16.46 9.11
N PHE A 341 -6.17 -15.31 8.58
CA PHE A 341 -4.83 -15.11 8.05
C PHE A 341 -4.33 -13.70 8.37
N LEU A 342 -3.11 -13.58 8.86
CA LEU A 342 -2.33 -12.34 8.87
C LEU A 342 -1.23 -12.48 7.81
N ALA A 343 -1.35 -11.71 6.72
CA ALA A 343 -0.42 -11.75 5.60
C ALA A 343 0.41 -10.48 5.53
N ILE A 344 1.72 -10.61 5.34
CA ILE A 344 2.70 -9.52 5.45
C ILE A 344 3.56 -9.51 4.17
N PRO A 345 3.45 -8.48 3.32
CA PRO A 345 4.21 -8.39 2.10
C PRO A 345 5.66 -8.03 2.43
N ILE A 346 6.59 -8.83 1.93
CA ILE A 346 8.00 -8.71 2.23
C ILE A 346 8.68 -7.91 1.13
N ARG A 347 9.41 -6.87 1.54
CA ARG A 347 10.22 -6.03 0.65
C ARG A 347 11.70 -6.36 0.80
N VAL A 348 12.37 -6.55 -0.34
CA VAL A 348 13.84 -6.68 -0.45
C VAL A 348 14.29 -5.72 -1.55
N GLU A 349 15.35 -4.96 -1.31
CA GLU A 349 15.87 -3.95 -2.27
C GLU A 349 14.78 -3.00 -2.82
N ASN A 350 13.90 -2.58 -1.91
CA ASN A 350 12.73 -1.75 -2.22
C ASN A 350 11.77 -2.38 -3.26
N ALA A 351 11.66 -3.70 -3.36
CA ALA A 351 10.68 -4.38 -4.18
C ALA A 351 9.91 -5.40 -3.35
N ILE A 352 8.58 -5.50 -3.53
CA ILE A 352 7.81 -6.58 -2.91
C ILE A 352 8.10 -7.88 -3.67
N VAL A 353 8.67 -8.84 -2.95
CA VAL A 353 9.21 -10.09 -3.51
C VAL A 353 8.45 -11.34 -3.05
N GLY A 354 7.62 -11.21 -2.02
CA GLY A 354 6.83 -12.31 -1.48
C GLY A 354 5.94 -11.86 -0.34
N THR A 355 5.33 -12.81 0.34
CA THR A 355 4.46 -12.60 1.50
C THR A 355 4.75 -13.67 2.53
N LEU A 356 4.89 -13.30 3.80
CA LEU A 356 4.86 -14.25 4.90
C LEU A 356 3.44 -14.24 5.49
N THR A 357 2.82 -15.42 5.59
CA THR A 357 1.43 -15.54 6.03
C THR A 357 1.35 -16.41 7.28
N LEU A 358 0.82 -15.85 8.36
CA LEU A 358 0.40 -16.58 9.55
C LEU A 358 -1.07 -16.98 9.37
N ALA A 359 -1.35 -18.27 9.38
CA ALA A 359 -2.70 -18.80 9.30
C ALA A 359 -3.11 -19.38 10.65
N SER A 360 -4.37 -19.15 11.02
CA SER A 360 -4.97 -19.62 12.27
C SER A 360 -6.20 -20.49 12.00
N THR A 361 -6.43 -21.50 12.85
CA THR A 361 -7.67 -22.31 12.85
C THR A 361 -8.88 -21.59 13.45
N ALA A 362 -8.68 -20.46 14.14
CA ALA A 362 -9.76 -19.62 14.66
C ALA A 362 -10.22 -18.57 13.63
N HIS A 363 -11.48 -18.17 13.71
CA HIS A 363 -11.98 -17.04 12.93
C HIS A 363 -11.31 -15.74 13.38
N LEU A 364 -11.25 -14.74 12.49
CA LEU A 364 -10.45 -13.53 12.73
C LEU A 364 -10.87 -12.81 14.02
N LYS A 365 -12.17 -12.74 14.29
CA LYS A 365 -12.71 -12.11 15.51
C LYS A 365 -12.30 -12.80 16.81
N ASP A 366 -11.97 -14.09 16.76
CA ASP A 366 -11.67 -14.94 17.91
C ASP A 366 -10.17 -15.29 17.98
N SER A 367 -9.38 -14.88 16.99
CA SER A 367 -7.97 -15.26 16.87
C SER A 367 -7.07 -14.42 17.77
N LEU A 368 -6.13 -15.08 18.45
CA LEU A 368 -5.12 -14.40 19.27
C LEU A 368 -4.24 -13.44 18.46
N MET A 369 -4.06 -13.67 17.15
CA MET A 369 -3.21 -12.81 16.30
C MET A 369 -3.80 -11.42 16.04
N THR A 370 -5.06 -11.18 16.42
CA THR A 370 -5.73 -9.88 16.35
C THR A 370 -6.36 -9.47 17.68
N SER A 371 -5.92 -10.08 18.79
CA SER A 371 -6.46 -9.82 20.12
C SER A 371 -6.21 -8.39 20.63
N SER A 372 -5.06 -7.81 20.27
CA SER A 372 -4.71 -6.42 20.61
C SER A 372 -3.97 -5.75 19.46
N THR A 373 -4.17 -4.44 19.27
CA THR A 373 -3.48 -3.66 18.23
C THR A 373 -1.97 -3.64 18.44
N GLU A 374 -1.51 -3.57 19.68
CA GLU A 374 -0.08 -3.53 20.03
C GLU A 374 0.61 -4.87 19.73
N SER A 375 0.07 -5.98 20.23
CA SER A 375 0.61 -7.33 19.96
C SER A 375 0.56 -7.65 18.46
N THR A 376 -0.49 -7.21 17.76
CA THR A 376 -0.58 -7.37 16.29
C THR A 376 0.52 -6.59 15.58
N ALA A 377 0.80 -5.35 16.00
CA ALA A 377 1.85 -4.52 15.41
C ALA A 377 3.25 -5.12 15.65
N GLU A 378 3.52 -5.61 16.87
CA GLU A 378 4.76 -6.30 17.22
C GLU A 378 4.92 -7.59 16.40
N LEU A 379 3.85 -8.38 16.28
CA LEU A 379 3.83 -9.59 15.46
C LEU A 379 4.13 -9.28 13.99
N VAL A 380 3.52 -8.23 13.43
CA VAL A 380 3.79 -7.78 12.06
C VAL A 380 5.26 -7.40 11.89
N ALA A 381 5.86 -6.68 12.83
CA ALA A 381 7.26 -6.30 12.78
C ALA A 381 8.20 -7.52 12.81
N LEU A 382 7.93 -8.47 13.73
CA LEU A 382 8.70 -9.70 13.86
C LEU A 382 8.63 -10.56 12.59
N LEU A 383 7.43 -10.77 12.07
CA LEU A 383 7.23 -11.57 10.86
C LEU A 383 7.76 -10.86 9.61
N ALA A 384 7.72 -9.53 9.54
CA ALA A 384 8.35 -8.77 8.47
C ALA A 384 9.88 -8.93 8.48
N GLU A 385 10.52 -8.93 9.65
CA GLU A 385 11.96 -9.20 9.79
C GLU A 385 12.31 -10.65 9.43
N ALA A 386 11.53 -11.62 9.93
CA ALA A 386 11.73 -13.03 9.59
C ALA A 386 11.59 -13.25 8.08
N GLY A 387 10.55 -12.71 7.45
CA GLY A 387 10.35 -12.78 6.01
C GLY A 387 11.48 -12.11 5.23
N ARG A 388 11.97 -10.94 5.69
CA ARG A 388 13.16 -10.29 5.09
C ARG A 388 14.37 -11.20 5.18
N THR A 389 14.65 -11.81 6.32
CA THR A 389 15.77 -12.74 6.49
C THR A 389 15.67 -13.92 5.53
N LEU A 390 14.48 -14.51 5.36
CA LEU A 390 14.24 -15.66 4.48
C LEU A 390 14.29 -15.31 2.98
N LEU A 391 13.99 -14.06 2.60
CA LEU A 391 13.97 -13.63 1.20
C LEU A 391 15.17 -12.79 0.80
N ASN A 392 16.01 -12.38 1.73
CA ASN A 392 17.22 -11.63 1.43
C ASN A 392 18.30 -12.58 0.91
N VAL A 393 19.07 -12.09 -0.06
CA VAL A 393 20.23 -12.77 -0.62
C VAL A 393 21.37 -11.77 -0.60
N SER A 394 22.41 -12.04 0.21
CA SER A 394 23.57 -11.17 0.25
C SER A 394 24.18 -11.09 -1.15
N ALA A 395 24.40 -9.86 -1.65
CA ALA A 395 25.25 -9.64 -2.81
C ALA A 395 26.65 -10.16 -2.47
N ARG A 396 27.10 -11.23 -3.15
CA ARG A 396 28.49 -11.67 -3.09
C ARG A 396 29.33 -10.91 -4.10
#